data_AF-A0A2G3PWF6-F1
#
_entry.id   AF-A0A2G3PWF6-F1
#
_cell.length_a   1.000
_cell.length_b   1.000
_cell.length_c   1.000
_cell.angle_alpha   90.00
_cell.angle_beta   90.00
_cell.angle_gamma   90.00
#
_symmetry.space_group_name_H-M   'P 1'
#
loop_
_entity.id
_entity.type
_entity.pdbx_description
1 polymer ?
#
loop_
_entity_poly.entity_id
_entity_poly.type
_entity_poly.pdbx_seq_one_letter_code
_entity_poly.pdbx_strand_id
1 'polypeptide(L)'
;MGLSFIIKKGMEENTMQQNSFLGRGINDYLYAKDSMKDQTQKEYNWPAVIFAQAAEKLLKAVIEVEFVEDSQCIGLMRTHNLRTIVAKILEKFPDAKLNAKDCKWLGDFYFDARYPGDDFIVVTLEDGLEAMRIVENILKEVEKILTSKEARSLFEQIRG
;
A
#
# COMPACT_ATOMS: atom_id res chain seq x y z
N MET A 1 -25.35 24.31 -14.83
CA MET A 1 -24.93 22.93 -14.48
C MET A 1 -25.74 22.48 -13.27
N GLY A 2 -26.52 21.40 -13.39
CA GLY A 2 -27.46 20.98 -12.35
C GLY A 2 -26.83 20.12 -11.26
N LEU A 3 -27.41 20.15 -10.05
CA LEU A 3 -26.98 19.40 -8.86
C LEU A 3 -26.78 17.89 -9.14
N SER A 4 -27.65 17.29 -9.97
CA SER A 4 -27.55 15.89 -10.39
C SER A 4 -26.28 15.56 -11.18
N PHE A 5 -25.78 16.49 -12.00
CA PHE A 5 -24.53 16.32 -12.74
C PHE A 5 -23.32 16.35 -11.80
N ILE A 6 -23.36 17.21 -10.78
CA ILE A 6 -22.29 17.32 -9.77
C ILE A 6 -22.23 16.05 -8.92
N ILE A 7 -23.38 15.53 -8.47
CA ILE A 7 -23.45 14.29 -7.68
C ILE A 7 -22.92 13.10 -8.49
N LYS A 8 -23.36 12.96 -9.76
CA LYS A 8 -22.94 11.84 -10.60
C LYS A 8 -21.44 11.88 -10.91
N LYS A 9 -20.89 13.06 -11.21
CA LYS A 9 -19.46 13.24 -11.42
C LYS A 9 -18.65 12.92 -10.16
N GLY A 10 -19.12 13.37 -8.99
CA GLY A 10 -18.49 13.04 -7.70
C GLY A 10 -18.54 11.54 -7.37
N MET A 11 -19.62 10.84 -7.75
CA MET A 11 -19.71 9.38 -7.61
C MET A 11 -18.77 8.65 -8.59
N GLU A 12 -18.68 9.07 -9.84
CA GLU A 12 -17.76 8.49 -10.84
C GLU A 12 -16.29 8.67 -10.45
N GLU A 13 -15.90 9.86 -9.99
CA GLU A 13 -14.54 10.14 -9.49
C GLU A 13 -14.20 9.29 -8.24
N ASN A 14 -15.13 9.14 -7.30
CA ASN A 14 -14.95 8.29 -6.11
C ASN A 14 -14.86 6.79 -6.47
N THR A 15 -15.63 6.35 -7.46
CA THR A 15 -15.59 4.95 -7.94
C THR A 15 -14.25 4.63 -8.62
N MET A 16 -13.69 5.58 -9.37
CA MET A 16 -12.38 5.42 -10.03
C MET A 16 -11.23 5.43 -9.02
N GLN A 17 -11.34 6.23 -7.95
CA GLN A 17 -10.41 6.23 -6.82
C GLN A 17 -10.44 4.88 -6.08
N GLN A 18 -11.63 4.29 -5.86
CA GLN A 18 -11.77 2.96 -5.23
C GLN A 18 -11.36 1.77 -6.11
N ASN A 19 -11.25 1.95 -7.43
CA ASN A 19 -10.90 0.89 -8.38
C ASN A 19 -9.50 1.06 -8.97
N SER A 20 -8.54 1.50 -8.15
CA SER A 20 -7.12 1.54 -8.51
C SER A 20 -6.28 0.91 -7.41
N PHE A 21 -5.11 0.38 -7.77
CA PHE A 21 -4.14 -0.11 -6.79
C PHE A 21 -3.73 0.99 -5.81
N LEU A 22 -3.50 2.20 -6.30
CA LEU A 22 -3.10 3.34 -5.47
C LEU A 22 -4.19 3.69 -4.45
N GLY A 23 -5.43 3.89 -4.89
CA GLY A 23 -6.52 4.27 -3.99
C GLY A 23 -6.88 3.19 -2.99
N ARG A 24 -6.85 1.90 -3.38
CA ARG A 24 -7.05 0.79 -2.43
C ARG A 24 -5.91 0.66 -1.43
N GLY A 25 -4.66 0.81 -1.87
CA GLY A 25 -3.49 0.77 -0.97
C GLY A 25 -3.51 1.91 0.04
N ILE A 26 -3.91 3.11 -0.38
CA ILE A 26 -4.10 4.25 0.51
C ILE A 26 -5.21 3.98 1.55
N ASN A 27 -6.36 3.44 1.11
CA ASN A 27 -7.47 3.13 2.02
C ASN A 27 -7.06 2.11 3.08
N ASP A 28 -6.41 1.01 2.67
CA ASP A 28 -5.91 0.00 3.60
C ASP A 28 -4.95 0.60 4.63
N TYR A 29 -4.02 1.45 4.18
CA TYR A 29 -3.11 2.16 5.08
C TYR A 29 -3.86 3.03 6.10
N LEU A 30 -4.84 3.83 5.67
CA LEU A 30 -5.62 4.68 6.58
C LEU A 30 -6.39 3.84 7.60
N TYR A 31 -7.01 2.75 7.16
CA TYR A 31 -7.73 1.83 8.03
C TYR A 31 -6.80 1.22 9.09
N ALA A 32 -5.65 0.69 8.68
CA ALA A 32 -4.67 0.11 9.60
C ALA A 32 -4.09 1.17 10.55
N LYS A 33 -3.75 2.35 10.03
CA LYS A 33 -3.25 3.48 10.84
C LYS A 33 -4.25 3.90 11.92
N ASP A 34 -5.53 4.00 11.56
CA ASP A 34 -6.58 4.34 12.52
C ASP A 34 -6.72 3.27 13.60
N SER A 35 -6.61 1.99 13.23
CA SER A 35 -6.58 0.89 14.20
C SER A 35 -5.33 0.87 15.09
N MET A 36 -4.28 1.64 14.80
CA MET A 36 -3.09 1.76 15.66
C MET A 36 -3.14 2.96 16.61
N LYS A 37 -4.18 3.82 16.54
CA LYS A 37 -4.32 5.01 17.39
C LYS A 37 -4.48 4.65 18.87
N ASP A 38 -5.26 3.62 19.16
CA ASP A 38 -5.37 3.07 20.51
C ASP A 38 -4.30 2.00 20.74
N GLN A 39 -3.23 2.41 21.42
CA GLN A 39 -2.07 1.58 21.73
C GLN A 39 -2.30 0.66 22.95
N THR A 40 -3.53 0.58 23.48
CA THR A 40 -3.90 -0.34 24.56
C THR A 40 -4.59 -1.61 24.04
N GLN A 41 -4.71 -1.75 22.72
CA GLN A 41 -5.32 -2.90 22.08
C GLN A 41 -4.54 -4.19 22.33
N LYS A 42 -5.29 -5.30 22.35
CA LYS A 42 -4.74 -6.64 22.64
C LYS A 42 -4.29 -7.40 21.40
N GLU A 43 -4.54 -6.87 20.21
CA GLU A 43 -4.39 -7.58 18.95
C GLU A 43 -3.79 -6.65 17.87
N TYR A 44 -2.59 -6.98 17.40
CA TYR A 44 -1.88 -6.21 16.37
C TYR A 44 -1.63 -7.00 15.09
N ASN A 45 -1.98 -8.29 15.05
CA ASN A 45 -1.81 -9.11 13.86
C ASN A 45 -2.62 -8.55 12.69
N TRP A 46 -3.87 -8.16 12.93
CA TRP A 46 -4.74 -7.65 11.87
C TRP A 46 -4.23 -6.33 11.27
N PRO A 47 -3.88 -5.30 12.05
CA PRO A 47 -3.21 -4.11 11.52
C PRO A 47 -1.97 -4.42 10.68
N ALA A 48 -1.09 -5.33 11.14
CA ALA A 48 0.13 -5.70 10.40
C ALA A 48 -0.17 -6.36 9.04
N VAL A 49 -1.17 -7.24 9.00
CA VAL A 49 -1.66 -7.86 7.74
C VAL A 49 -2.16 -6.79 6.77
N ILE A 50 -2.93 -5.81 7.26
CA ILE A 50 -3.46 -4.74 6.42
C ILE A 50 -2.35 -3.79 5.96
N PHE A 51 -1.34 -3.51 6.79
CA PHE A 51 -0.16 -2.77 6.34
C PHE A 51 0.62 -3.51 5.24
N ALA A 52 0.78 -4.83 5.33
CA ALA A 52 1.39 -5.62 4.27
C ALA A 52 0.59 -5.54 2.95
N GLN A 53 -0.74 -5.60 3.05
CA GLN A 53 -1.64 -5.42 1.92
C GLN A 53 -1.58 -4.02 1.31
N ALA A 54 -1.49 -2.99 2.14
CA ALA A 54 -1.34 -1.60 1.70
C ALA A 54 -0.04 -1.44 0.92
N ALA A 55 1.09 -1.91 1.47
CA ALA A 55 2.38 -1.90 0.80
C ALA A 55 2.33 -2.61 -0.57
N GLU A 56 1.73 -3.80 -0.64
CA GLU A 56 1.58 -4.53 -1.91
C GLU A 56 0.88 -3.69 -2.98
N LYS A 57 -0.27 -3.11 -2.62
CA LYS A 57 -1.09 -2.34 -3.56
C LYS A 57 -0.39 -1.04 -3.98
N LEU A 58 0.25 -0.34 -3.06
CA LEU A 58 1.01 0.87 -3.35
C LEU A 58 2.18 0.60 -4.31
N LEU A 59 2.94 -0.48 -4.09
CA LEU A 59 4.03 -0.86 -4.98
C LEU A 59 3.50 -1.34 -6.35
N LYS A 60 2.40 -2.08 -6.38
CA LYS A 60 1.74 -2.49 -7.64
C LYS A 60 1.18 -1.31 -8.43
N ALA A 61 0.77 -0.23 -7.77
CA ALA A 61 0.39 1.00 -8.47
C ALA A 61 1.59 1.59 -9.26
N VAL A 62 2.81 1.50 -8.72
CA VAL A 62 4.01 1.89 -9.46
C VAL A 62 4.25 0.96 -10.65
N ILE A 63 4.12 -0.35 -10.47
CA ILE A 63 4.27 -1.31 -11.59
C ILE A 63 3.23 -1.03 -12.69
N GLU A 64 1.97 -0.84 -12.33
CA GLU A 64 0.87 -0.59 -13.26
C GLU A 64 1.10 0.65 -14.12
N VAL A 65 1.59 1.74 -13.51
CA VAL A 65 1.75 3.03 -14.21
C VAL A 65 3.10 3.13 -14.92
N GLU A 66 4.19 2.74 -14.26
CA GLU A 66 5.54 3.01 -14.74
C GLU A 66 6.15 1.87 -15.57
N PHE A 67 5.54 0.68 -15.56
CA PHE A 67 6.05 -0.50 -16.26
C PHE A 67 5.04 -1.09 -17.26
N VAL A 68 4.07 -0.30 -17.72
CA VAL A 68 3.00 -0.74 -18.64
C VAL A 68 3.50 -1.36 -19.95
N GLU A 69 4.66 -0.90 -20.44
CA GLU A 69 5.26 -1.41 -21.68
C GLU A 69 6.12 -2.67 -21.46
N ASP A 70 6.45 -3.00 -20.21
CA ASP A 70 7.22 -4.20 -19.86
C ASP A 70 6.29 -5.39 -19.64
N SER A 71 6.02 -6.14 -20.71
CA SER A 71 5.18 -7.34 -20.67
C SER A 71 5.67 -8.41 -19.67
N GLN A 72 6.93 -8.36 -19.23
CA GLN A 72 7.45 -9.29 -18.22
C GLN A 72 6.96 -8.93 -16.80
N CYS A 73 6.48 -7.70 -16.58
CA CYS A 73 5.95 -7.24 -15.30
C CYS A 73 4.55 -7.78 -14.98
N ILE A 74 3.87 -8.48 -15.91
CA ILE A 74 2.57 -9.12 -15.65
C ILE A 74 2.66 -10.09 -14.46
N GLY A 75 3.78 -10.80 -14.32
CA GLY A 75 4.02 -11.71 -13.19
C GLY A 75 4.06 -10.97 -11.83
N LEU A 76 4.56 -9.74 -11.81
CA LEU A 76 4.66 -8.92 -10.59
C LEU A 76 3.29 -8.44 -10.11
N MET A 77 2.32 -8.29 -11.01
CA MET A 77 0.95 -7.97 -10.61
C MET A 77 0.27 -9.13 -9.88
N ARG A 78 0.74 -10.37 -10.09
CA ARG A 78 0.20 -11.60 -9.48
C ARG A 78 0.97 -12.06 -8.24
N THR A 79 2.21 -11.61 -8.04
CA THR A 79 3.00 -11.99 -6.87
C THR A 79 2.58 -11.22 -5.63
N HIS A 80 2.77 -11.82 -4.46
CA HIS A 80 2.67 -11.19 -3.13
C HIS A 80 4.06 -10.90 -2.53
N ASN A 81 5.13 -11.24 -3.25
CA ASN A 81 6.49 -11.06 -2.77
C ASN A 81 6.94 -9.60 -2.93
N LEU A 82 6.76 -8.80 -1.87
CA LEU A 82 7.08 -7.37 -1.87
C LEU A 82 8.55 -7.08 -2.20
N ARG A 83 9.47 -7.94 -1.74
CA ARG A 83 10.90 -7.82 -2.04
C ARG A 83 11.17 -7.84 -3.55
N THR A 84 10.48 -8.71 -4.27
CA THR A 84 10.63 -8.84 -5.73
C THR A 84 10.06 -7.62 -6.44
N ILE A 85 8.91 -7.11 -5.99
CA ILE A 85 8.29 -5.90 -6.56
C ILE A 85 9.22 -4.69 -6.35
N VAL A 86 9.75 -4.50 -5.14
CA VAL A 86 10.70 -3.41 -4.84
C VAL A 86 11.97 -3.51 -5.66
N ALA A 87 12.55 -4.71 -5.81
CA ALA A 87 13.74 -4.91 -6.63
C ALA A 87 13.50 -4.41 -8.05
N LYS A 88 12.34 -4.73 -8.65
CA LYS A 88 11.99 -4.24 -9.99
C LYS A 88 11.83 -2.72 -10.03
N ILE A 89 11.16 -2.12 -9.05
CA ILE A 89 10.97 -0.66 -8.99
C ILE A 89 12.34 0.04 -8.95
N LEU A 90 13.28 -0.48 -8.15
CA LEU A 90 14.62 0.09 -8.01
C LEU A 90 15.49 -0.03 -9.27
N GLU A 91 15.17 -0.93 -10.22
CA GLU A 91 15.84 -0.95 -11.54
C GLU A 91 15.56 0.34 -12.32
N LYS A 92 14.34 0.88 -12.24
CA LYS A 92 13.94 2.12 -12.93
C LYS A 92 14.16 3.37 -12.07
N PHE A 93 14.00 3.25 -10.75
CA PHE A 93 14.09 4.34 -9.77
C PHE A 93 15.14 4.03 -8.69
N PRO A 94 16.44 3.99 -9.04
CA PRO A 94 17.49 3.57 -8.10
C PRO A 94 17.66 4.51 -6.89
N ASP A 95 17.25 5.78 -7.03
CA ASP A 95 17.32 6.78 -5.96
C ASP A 95 16.12 6.73 -5.00
N ALA A 96 15.10 5.92 -5.32
CA ALA A 96 13.95 5.74 -4.43
C ALA A 96 14.41 5.06 -3.13
N LYS A 97 14.00 5.61 -1.99
CA LYS A 97 14.42 5.14 -0.66
C LYS A 97 13.61 3.93 -0.20
N LEU A 98 13.44 2.94 -1.07
CA LEU A 98 12.76 1.68 -0.76
C LEU A 98 13.77 0.64 -0.26
N ASN A 99 13.43 -0.07 0.81
CA ASN A 99 14.30 -1.09 1.41
C ASN A 99 13.72 -2.49 1.18
N ALA A 100 14.42 -3.29 0.37
CA ALA A 100 14.00 -4.64 0.03
C ALA A 100 13.95 -5.61 1.22
N LYS A 101 14.74 -5.37 2.28
CA LYS A 101 14.69 -6.16 3.53
C LYS A 101 13.44 -5.83 4.33
N ASP A 102 13.16 -4.55 4.52
CA ASP A 102 11.96 -4.06 5.22
C ASP A 102 10.70 -4.58 4.53
N CYS A 103 10.65 -4.52 3.19
CA CYS A 103 9.52 -5.04 2.44
C CYS A 103 9.40 -6.57 2.50
N LYS A 104 10.50 -7.31 2.61
CA LYS A 104 10.43 -8.76 2.85
C LYS A 104 9.78 -9.02 4.22
N TRP A 105 10.30 -8.38 5.27
CA TRP A 105 9.82 -8.55 6.64
C TRP A 105 8.33 -8.20 6.75
N LEU A 106 7.91 -7.06 6.20
CA LEU A 106 6.49 -6.66 6.17
C LEU A 106 5.63 -7.67 5.40
N GLY A 107 6.15 -8.24 4.31
CA GLY A 107 5.44 -9.22 3.49
C GLY A 107 5.21 -10.56 4.20
N ASP A 108 6.05 -10.93 5.17
CA ASP A 108 5.91 -12.19 5.91
C ASP A 108 4.60 -12.19 6.75
N PHE A 109 4.17 -11.02 7.27
CA PHE A 109 2.87 -10.90 7.97
C PHE A 109 1.66 -11.22 7.09
N TYR A 110 1.78 -11.12 5.77
CA TYR A 110 0.68 -11.44 4.87
C TYR A 110 0.21 -12.89 5.11
N PHE A 111 1.08 -13.87 5.39
CA PHE A 111 0.62 -15.23 5.65
C PHE A 111 0.67 -15.58 7.14
N ASP A 112 1.74 -15.21 7.82
CA ASP A 112 2.12 -15.80 9.11
C ASP A 112 1.32 -15.22 10.30
N ALA A 113 0.74 -14.03 10.12
CA ALA A 113 -0.09 -13.39 11.14
C ALA A 113 -1.61 -13.67 10.97
N ARG A 114 -2.04 -14.29 9.86
CA ARG A 114 -3.46 -14.51 9.53
C ARG A 114 -4.04 -15.84 9.98
N TYR A 115 -3.24 -16.90 10.02
CA TYR A 115 -3.75 -18.25 10.27
C TYR A 115 -3.10 -18.85 11.52
N PRO A 116 -3.89 -19.40 12.46
CA PRO A 116 -3.32 -20.16 13.57
C PRO A 116 -2.64 -21.42 13.01
N GLY A 117 -1.44 -21.71 13.50
CA GLY A 117 -0.60 -22.82 13.05
C GLY A 117 0.79 -22.78 13.70
N ASP A 118 1.65 -23.72 13.34
CA ASP A 118 3.00 -23.87 13.94
C ASP A 118 3.90 -22.64 13.74
N ASP A 119 3.66 -21.86 12.68
CA ASP A 119 4.39 -20.63 12.33
C ASP A 119 3.61 -19.35 12.71
N PHE A 120 2.59 -19.44 13.59
CA PHE A 120 1.81 -18.26 13.99
C PHE A 120 2.67 -17.22 14.69
N ILE A 121 2.73 -16.01 14.12
CA ILE A 121 3.44 -14.89 14.72
C ILE A 121 2.45 -14.06 15.55
N VAL A 122 2.77 -13.83 16.82
CA VAL A 122 2.12 -12.80 17.63
C VAL A 122 2.79 -11.47 17.33
N VAL A 123 2.05 -10.56 16.72
CA VAL A 123 2.54 -9.21 16.39
C VAL A 123 2.44 -8.34 17.65
N THR A 124 3.53 -7.67 18.01
CA THR A 124 3.52 -6.71 19.12
C THR A 124 3.12 -5.31 18.65
N LEU A 125 2.92 -4.39 19.60
CA LEU A 125 2.71 -2.98 19.28
C LEU A 125 3.91 -2.43 18.48
N GLU A 126 5.13 -2.79 18.86
CA GLU A 126 6.36 -2.37 18.20
C GLU A 126 6.42 -2.87 16.75
N ASP A 127 6.05 -4.13 16.52
CA ASP A 127 5.96 -4.69 15.16
C ASP A 127 4.92 -3.94 14.32
N GLY A 128 3.74 -3.66 14.89
CA GLY A 128 2.70 -2.88 14.22
C GLY A 128 3.14 -1.45 13.88
N LEU A 129 3.85 -0.79 14.78
CA LEU A 129 4.42 0.55 14.55
C LEU A 129 5.53 0.53 13.50
N GLU A 130 6.36 -0.51 13.48
CA GLU A 130 7.38 -0.68 12.45
C GLU A 130 6.77 -0.98 11.08
N ALA A 131 5.73 -1.82 11.01
CA ALA A 131 4.95 -2.04 9.80
C ALA A 131 4.35 -0.73 9.27
N MET A 132 3.76 0.08 10.15
CA MET A 132 3.25 1.41 9.80
C MET A 132 4.37 2.31 9.24
N ARG A 133 5.53 2.38 9.91
CA ARG A 133 6.69 3.19 9.47
C ARG A 133 7.15 2.80 8.07
N ILE A 134 7.20 1.50 7.77
CA ILE A 134 7.59 0.98 6.45
C ILE A 134 6.58 1.42 5.39
N VAL A 135 5.27 1.28 5.65
CA VAL A 135 4.22 1.71 4.70
C VAL A 135 4.25 3.23 4.49
N GLU A 136 4.47 4.03 5.54
CA GLU A 136 4.61 5.48 5.42
C GLU A 136 5.82 5.88 4.56
N ASN A 137 6.92 5.12 4.64
CA ASN A 137 8.06 5.32 3.74
C ASN A 137 7.72 4.96 2.29
N ILE A 138 7.04 3.82 2.07
CA ILE A 138 6.57 3.42 0.74
C ILE A 138 5.65 4.50 0.16
N LEU A 139 4.68 5.00 0.92
CA LEU A 139 3.78 6.09 0.49
C LEU A 139 4.56 7.31 0.01
N LYS A 140 5.57 7.76 0.77
CA LYS A 140 6.40 8.92 0.42
C LYS A 140 7.16 8.70 -0.89
N GLU A 141 7.69 7.50 -1.12
CA GLU A 141 8.41 7.19 -2.37
C GLU A 141 7.46 7.02 -3.55
N VAL A 142 6.31 6.36 -3.36
CA VAL A 142 5.28 6.21 -4.39
C VAL A 142 4.73 7.58 -4.81
N GLU A 143 4.52 8.50 -3.88
CA GLU A 143 4.10 9.88 -4.19
C GLU A 143 5.11 10.62 -5.07
N LYS A 144 6.41 10.44 -4.82
CA LYS A 144 7.46 11.06 -5.64
C LYS A 144 7.49 10.47 -7.06
N ILE A 145 7.24 9.18 -7.19
CA ILE A 145 7.27 8.46 -8.46
C ILE A 145 6.00 8.77 -9.29
N LEU A 146 4.82 8.65 -8.67
CA LEU A 146 3.52 8.78 -9.36
C LEU A 146 3.07 10.24 -9.40
N THR A 147 3.49 10.94 -10.46
CA THR A 147 3.25 12.38 -10.63
C THR A 147 1.99 12.75 -11.40
N SER A 148 1.16 11.77 -11.80
CA SER A 148 -0.09 12.03 -12.51
C SER A 148 -1.03 12.91 -11.68
N LYS A 149 -1.93 13.64 -12.36
CA LYS A 149 -2.88 14.53 -11.68
C LYS A 149 -3.79 13.75 -10.75
N GLU A 150 -4.21 12.56 -11.16
CA GLU A 150 -5.06 11.64 -10.42
C GLU A 150 -4.35 11.15 -9.15
N ALA A 151 -3.07 10.75 -9.25
CA ALA A 151 -2.28 10.31 -8.10
C ALA A 151 -2.07 11.45 -7.10
N ARG A 152 -1.71 12.65 -7.57
CA ARG A 152 -1.55 13.84 -6.70
C ARG A 152 -2.83 14.16 -5.94
N SER A 153 -3.98 14.12 -6.60
CA SER A 153 -5.27 14.36 -5.96
C SER A 153 -5.58 13.34 -4.85
N LEU A 154 -5.18 12.08 -5.02
CA LEU A 154 -5.32 11.05 -3.97
C LEU A 154 -4.40 11.32 -2.77
N PHE A 155 -3.15 11.70 -3.01
CA PHE A 155 -2.20 12.01 -1.93
C PHE A 155 -2.57 13.28 -1.15
N GLU A 156 -3.17 14.28 -1.81
CA GLU A 156 -3.66 15.49 -1.15
C GLU A 156 -4.80 15.18 -0.16
N GLN A 157 -5.70 14.26 -0.51
CA GLN A 157 -6.85 13.91 0.32
C GLN A 157 -6.47 13.26 1.66
N ILE A 158 -5.31 12.60 1.75
CA ILE A 158 -4.87 11.90 2.96
C ILE A 158 -3.97 12.73 3.88
N ARG A 159 -3.67 13.97 3.48
CA ARG A 159 -2.93 14.94 4.31
C ARG A 159 -3.84 15.78 5.21
N GLY A 160 -5.17 15.64 5.06
CA GLY A 160 -6.20 16.35 5.82
C GLY A 160 -6.50 15.73 7.18
#